data_AF-A0A946CUB6-F1
#
_entry.id   AF-A0A946CUB6-F1
#
_cell.length_a   1.000
_cell.length_b   1.000
_cell.length_c   1.000
_cell.angle_alpha   90.00
_cell.angle_beta   90.00
_cell.angle_gamma   90.00
#
_symmetry.space_group_name_H-M   'P 1'
#
loop_
_entity.id
_entity.type
_entity.pdbx_description
1 polymer ?
#
loop_
_entity_poly.entity_id
_entity_poly.type
_entity_poly.pdbx_seq_one_letter_code
_entity_poly.pdbx_strand_id
1 'polypeptide(L)'
;MPESWGMLGHLIRLELLLLWRNRRPRHYLLVSLLFSTMYLIFMLGTKNAFPGFAFAALLGLFASGGFVLNYGQLMFGWDSSYYPALMTRNVPLRTLVKAKLIVLQLSCVGLFVLSFPLFMWFRPDLIPLHFTFLFYNAGITSVLILELASRNKQAINIGKSGGFFNYEGFSAKHWLWFIPTALPPVLFMMAMSNRAQLALIILATLGFVSVLLSDAWTRYFARGLTIRKHDMLEGFRNSAR
;
A
#
# COMPACT_ATOMS: atom_id res chain seq x y z
N MET A 1 -5.96 25.95 18.23
CA MET A 1 -5.85 24.83 17.24
C MET A 1 -5.44 23.59 18.01
N PRO A 2 -5.84 22.34 17.71
CA PRO A 2 -5.48 21.24 18.59
C PRO A 2 -4.01 20.89 18.39
N GLU A 3 -3.16 21.54 19.19
CA GLU A 3 -1.72 21.32 19.38
C GLU A 3 -1.42 19.92 19.95
N SER A 4 -2.45 19.12 20.25
CA SER A 4 -2.38 17.81 20.90
C SER A 4 -1.82 16.68 20.03
N TRP A 5 -1.70 16.83 18.71
CA TRP A 5 -1.36 15.72 17.80
C TRP A 5 0.12 15.63 17.42
N GLY A 6 0.96 16.56 17.90
CA GLY A 6 2.38 16.63 17.54
C GLY A 6 2.63 16.72 16.03
N MET A 7 3.91 16.76 15.64
CA MET A 7 4.31 16.85 14.22
C MET A 7 3.89 15.61 13.42
N LEU A 8 3.91 14.42 14.03
CA LEU A 8 3.50 13.16 13.39
C LEU A 8 2.04 13.21 12.94
N GLY A 9 1.12 13.60 13.83
CA GLY A 9 -0.30 13.66 13.51
C GLY A 9 -0.62 14.72 12.46
N HIS A 10 0.13 15.83 12.45
CA HIS A 10 0.01 16.84 11.39
C HIS A 10 0.39 16.27 10.02
N LEU A 11 1.50 15.52 9.93
CA LEU A 11 1.92 14.88 8.69
C LEU A 11 0.93 13.81 8.23
N ILE A 12 0.43 12.97 9.14
CA ILE A 12 -0.61 11.98 8.81
C ILE A 12 -1.87 12.67 8.29
N ARG A 13 -2.30 13.76 8.94
CA ARG A 13 -3.46 14.53 8.48
C ARG A 13 -3.24 15.12 7.09
N LEU A 14 -2.05 15.64 6.81
CA LEU A 14 -1.71 16.18 5.49
C LEU A 14 -1.81 15.10 4.40
N GLU A 15 -1.30 13.90 4.67
CA GLU A 15 -1.42 12.75 3.75
C GLU A 15 -2.90 12.37 3.52
N LEU A 16 -3.68 12.24 4.60
CA LEU A 16 -5.11 11.93 4.47
C LEU A 16 -5.89 13.02 3.71
N LEU A 17 -5.54 14.30 3.92
CA LEU A 17 -6.12 15.41 3.17
C LEU A 17 -5.67 15.39 1.70
N LEU A 18 -4.43 14.99 1.40
CA LEU A 18 -3.95 14.79 0.04
C LEU A 18 -4.77 13.70 -0.66
N LEU A 19 -5.03 12.58 0.04
CA LEU A 19 -5.88 11.51 -0.47
C LEU A 19 -7.30 11.98 -0.75
N TRP A 20 -7.89 12.69 0.22
CA TRP A 20 -9.29 13.07 0.13
C TRP A 20 -9.51 14.22 -0.85
N ARG A 21 -8.72 15.30 -0.78
CA ARG A 21 -8.97 16.54 -1.56
C ARG A 21 -8.75 16.34 -3.06
N ASN A 22 -7.89 15.41 -3.47
CA ASN A 22 -7.44 15.29 -4.85
C ASN A 22 -8.12 14.13 -5.58
N ARG A 23 -8.60 14.38 -6.80
CA ARG A 23 -9.36 13.40 -7.61
C ARG A 23 -8.57 12.11 -7.90
N ARG A 24 -7.28 12.23 -8.25
CA ARG A 24 -6.42 11.08 -8.61
C ARG A 24 -6.21 10.13 -7.40
N PRO A 25 -5.62 10.54 -6.27
CA PRO A 25 -5.52 9.69 -5.08
C PRO A 25 -6.86 9.12 -4.59
N ARG A 26 -7.93 9.91 -4.63
CA ARG A 26 -9.28 9.44 -4.27
C ARG A 26 -9.76 8.33 -5.20
N HIS A 27 -9.48 8.44 -6.50
CA HIS A 27 -9.81 7.38 -7.46
C HIS A 27 -9.04 6.09 -7.16
N TYR A 28 -7.75 6.17 -6.81
CA TYR A 28 -6.98 5.00 -6.39
C TYR A 28 -7.60 4.32 -5.16
N LEU A 29 -8.07 5.10 -4.20
CA LEU A 29 -8.79 4.58 -3.03
C LEU A 29 -10.11 3.89 -3.42
N LEU A 30 -10.91 4.52 -4.28
CA LEU A 30 -12.19 3.96 -4.75
C LEU A 30 -12.01 2.68 -5.57
N VAL A 31 -11.05 2.66 -6.48
CA VAL A 31 -10.71 1.46 -7.27
C VAL A 31 -10.20 0.35 -6.37
N SER A 32 -9.37 0.66 -5.39
CA SER A 32 -8.88 -0.32 -4.42
C SER A 32 -10.01 -0.90 -3.55
N LEU A 33 -10.98 -0.07 -3.18
CA LEU A 33 -12.19 -0.53 -2.49
C LEU A 33 -13.07 -1.41 -3.39
N LEU A 34 -13.20 -1.04 -4.67
CA LEU A 34 -13.90 -1.88 -5.64
C LEU A 34 -13.21 -3.24 -5.77
N PHE A 35 -11.88 -3.30 -5.92
CA PHE A 35 -11.15 -4.58 -5.98
C PHE A 35 -11.29 -5.39 -4.69
N SER A 36 -11.27 -4.73 -3.53
CA SER A 36 -11.49 -5.36 -2.22
C SER A 36 -12.85 -6.07 -2.11
N THR A 37 -13.88 -5.50 -2.73
CA THR A 37 -15.25 -6.03 -2.72
C THR A 37 -15.56 -6.93 -3.93
N MET A 38 -14.96 -6.68 -5.09
CA MET A 38 -15.08 -7.49 -6.31
C MET A 38 -14.52 -8.91 -6.11
N TYR A 39 -13.55 -9.08 -5.21
CA TYR A 39 -13.13 -10.38 -4.68
C TYR A 39 -14.31 -11.30 -4.32
N LEU A 40 -15.31 -10.77 -3.60
CA LEU A 40 -16.48 -11.55 -3.18
C LEU A 40 -17.34 -11.97 -4.36
N ILE A 41 -17.52 -11.08 -5.34
CA ILE A 41 -18.34 -11.32 -6.52
C ILE A 41 -17.77 -12.47 -7.36
N PHE A 42 -16.44 -12.48 -7.59
CA PHE A 42 -15.78 -13.57 -8.30
C PHE A 42 -15.95 -14.92 -7.57
N MET A 43 -15.81 -14.93 -6.24
CA MET A 43 -15.90 -16.14 -5.42
C MET A 43 -17.34 -16.63 -5.20
N LEU A 44 -18.35 -15.75 -5.33
CA LEU A 44 -19.76 -16.10 -5.30
C LEU A 44 -20.24 -16.71 -6.63
N GLY A 45 -19.80 -16.14 -7.76
CA GLY A 45 -20.23 -16.59 -9.09
C GLY A 45 -19.56 -17.88 -9.55
N THR A 46 -18.42 -18.25 -8.97
CA THR A 46 -17.66 -19.42 -9.40
C THR A 46 -17.23 -20.32 -8.24
N LYS A 47 -18.13 -21.20 -7.79
CA LYS A 47 -17.80 -22.22 -6.76
C LYS A 47 -16.62 -23.13 -7.17
N ASN A 48 -16.37 -23.29 -8.48
CA ASN A 48 -15.37 -24.22 -9.04
C ASN A 48 -14.43 -23.62 -10.10
N ALA A 49 -14.49 -22.32 -10.43
CA ALA A 49 -13.75 -21.85 -11.63
C ALA A 49 -12.24 -21.66 -11.42
N PHE A 50 -11.76 -21.49 -10.17
CA PHE A 50 -10.33 -21.25 -9.92
C PHE A 50 -9.82 -21.99 -8.66
N PRO A 51 -9.73 -23.33 -8.69
CA PRO A 51 -9.15 -24.10 -7.60
C PRO A 51 -7.63 -23.87 -7.58
N GLY A 52 -7.13 -23.05 -6.67
CA GLY A 52 -5.70 -22.87 -6.52
C GLY A 52 -5.30 -21.97 -5.36
N PHE A 53 -4.39 -22.46 -4.52
CA PHE A 53 -3.77 -21.69 -3.43
C PHE A 53 -3.13 -20.38 -3.93
N ALA A 54 -2.63 -20.36 -5.17
CA ALA A 54 -2.10 -19.18 -5.82
C ALA A 54 -3.16 -18.08 -6.02
N PHE A 55 -4.36 -18.48 -6.47
CA PHE A 55 -5.44 -17.53 -6.71
C PHE A 55 -6.00 -16.99 -5.40
N ALA A 56 -6.15 -17.85 -4.38
CA ALA A 56 -6.54 -17.42 -3.03
C ALA A 56 -5.53 -16.40 -2.45
N ALA A 57 -4.24 -16.64 -2.63
CA ALA A 57 -3.19 -15.72 -2.19
C ALA A 57 -3.26 -14.36 -2.90
N LEU A 58 -3.37 -14.38 -4.24
CA LEU A 58 -3.46 -13.19 -5.07
C LEU A 58 -4.68 -12.33 -4.68
N LEU A 59 -5.80 -13.00 -4.52
CA LEU A 59 -7.05 -12.38 -4.14
C LEU A 59 -7.02 -11.80 -2.73
N GLY A 60 -6.48 -12.53 -1.75
CA GLY A 60 -6.29 -12.03 -0.39
C GLY A 60 -5.39 -10.79 -0.36
N LEU A 61 -4.34 -10.78 -1.18
CA LEU A 61 -3.44 -9.63 -1.33
C LEU A 61 -4.18 -8.36 -1.76
N PHE A 62 -5.08 -8.46 -2.75
CA PHE A 62 -5.88 -7.32 -3.20
C PHE A 62 -7.00 -6.94 -2.24
N ALA A 63 -7.55 -7.91 -1.49
CA ALA A 63 -8.68 -7.70 -0.60
C ALA A 63 -8.42 -6.61 0.46
N SER A 64 -7.21 -6.57 1.03
CA SER A 64 -6.81 -5.54 2.01
C SER A 64 -5.62 -4.68 1.55
N GLY A 65 -4.88 -5.10 0.53
CA GLY A 65 -3.64 -4.44 0.08
C GLY A 65 -3.76 -3.64 -1.20
N GLY A 66 -4.92 -3.64 -1.87
CA GLY A 66 -5.11 -2.98 -3.18
C GLY A 66 -4.67 -1.52 -3.18
N PHE A 67 -4.96 -0.78 -2.10
CA PHE A 67 -4.55 0.62 -1.99
C PHE A 67 -3.05 0.78 -1.82
N VAL A 68 -2.43 0.01 -0.92
CA VAL A 68 -0.98 0.04 -0.71
C VAL A 68 -0.23 -0.28 -2.00
N LEU A 69 -0.67 -1.31 -2.73
CA LEU A 69 -0.05 -1.73 -3.98
C LEU A 69 -0.14 -0.68 -5.09
N ASN A 70 -1.25 0.07 -5.18
CA ASN A 70 -1.44 1.06 -6.24
C ASN A 70 -0.97 2.46 -5.83
N TYR A 71 -1.47 2.99 -4.72
CA TYR A 71 -1.13 4.34 -4.24
C TYR A 71 0.29 4.41 -3.68
N GLY A 72 0.71 3.38 -2.94
CA GLY A 72 1.95 3.42 -2.18
C GLY A 72 3.21 3.50 -3.05
N GLN A 73 3.22 2.91 -4.24
CA GLN A 73 4.37 2.99 -5.17
C GLN A 73 4.72 4.43 -5.58
N LEU A 74 3.71 5.29 -5.59
CA LEU A 74 3.79 6.69 -5.98
C LEU A 74 3.80 7.63 -4.79
N MET A 75 3.95 7.10 -3.57
CA MET A 75 3.73 7.84 -2.31
C MET A 75 4.57 9.11 -2.16
N PHE A 76 5.80 9.13 -2.66
CA PHE A 76 6.63 10.34 -2.68
C PHE A 76 6.39 11.21 -3.93
N GLY A 77 5.95 10.60 -5.03
CA GLY A 77 5.59 11.29 -6.26
C GLY A 77 4.36 12.17 -6.12
N TRP A 78 3.40 11.79 -5.26
CA TRP A 78 2.26 12.67 -4.94
C TRP A 78 2.70 13.98 -4.27
N ASP A 79 3.78 13.96 -3.50
CA ASP A 79 4.32 15.16 -2.85
C ASP A 79 5.34 15.92 -3.72
N SER A 80 5.56 15.51 -4.97
CA SER A 80 6.68 16.02 -5.78
C SER A 80 6.71 17.55 -5.89
N SER A 81 5.55 18.21 -5.96
CA SER A 81 5.45 19.68 -6.01
C SER A 81 5.92 20.37 -4.73
N TYR A 82 5.75 19.74 -3.57
CA TYR A 82 6.11 20.31 -2.27
C TYR A 82 7.37 19.68 -1.67
N TYR A 83 7.93 18.65 -2.33
CA TYR A 83 9.12 17.93 -1.89
C TYR A 83 10.34 18.84 -1.64
N PRO A 84 10.65 19.86 -2.48
CA PRO A 84 11.72 20.82 -2.17
C PRO A 84 11.51 21.55 -0.83
N ALA A 85 10.28 21.98 -0.55
CA ALA A 85 9.95 22.64 0.71
C ALA A 85 10.00 21.69 1.91
N LEU A 86 9.66 20.41 1.72
CA LEU A 86 9.79 19.38 2.77
C LEU A 86 11.26 19.10 3.10
N MET A 87 12.16 19.16 2.12
CA MET A 87 13.59 18.88 2.30
C MET A 87 14.38 20.05 2.90
N THR A 88 13.88 21.28 2.81
CA THR A 88 14.53 22.49 3.38
C THR A 88 14.03 22.85 4.77
N ARG A 89 12.82 22.40 5.15
CA ARG A 89 12.27 22.61 6.48
C ARG A 89 12.89 21.67 7.51
N ASN A 90 12.88 22.07 8.78
CA ASN A 90 13.34 21.26 9.91
C ASN A 90 12.32 20.16 10.29
N VAL A 91 11.96 19.31 9.33
CA VAL A 91 11.10 18.15 9.56
C VAL A 91 11.98 16.90 9.60
N PRO A 92 12.05 16.17 10.72
CA PRO A 92 12.83 14.94 10.80
C PRO A 92 12.26 13.90 9.81
N LEU A 93 13.12 13.43 8.90
CA LEU A 93 12.75 12.43 7.88
C LEU A 93 12.17 11.15 8.50
N ARG A 94 12.61 10.78 9.70
CA ARG A 94 12.03 9.68 10.47
C ARG A 94 10.53 9.86 10.71
N THR A 95 10.09 11.06 11.07
CA THR A 95 8.67 11.34 11.33
C THR A 95 7.86 11.38 10.03
N LEU A 96 8.44 11.90 8.94
CA LEU A 96 7.84 11.87 7.61
C LEU A 96 7.62 10.43 7.12
N VAL A 97 8.64 9.59 7.19
CA VAL A 97 8.55 8.17 6.83
C VAL A 97 7.55 7.44 7.72
N LYS A 98 7.54 7.73 9.03
CA LYS A 98 6.60 7.12 9.98
C LYS A 98 5.15 7.47 9.62
N ALA A 99 4.88 8.73 9.30
CA ALA A 99 3.54 9.16 8.89
C ALA A 99 3.08 8.43 7.62
N LYS A 100 3.95 8.34 6.62
CA LYS A 100 3.70 7.60 5.38
C LYS A 100 3.41 6.11 5.61
N LEU A 101 4.22 5.43 6.43
CA LEU A 101 4.02 4.03 6.78
C LEU A 101 2.69 3.81 7.52
N ILE A 102 2.37 4.67 8.48
CA ILE A 102 1.09 4.61 9.22
C ILE A 102 -0.10 4.77 8.27
N VAL A 103 -0.05 5.69 7.31
CA VAL A 103 -1.14 5.88 6.34
C VAL A 103 -1.35 4.62 5.48
N LEU A 104 -0.27 3.97 5.03
CA LEU A 104 -0.36 2.70 4.33
C LEU A 104 -0.97 1.60 5.22
N GLN A 105 -0.53 1.47 6.46
CA GLN A 105 -1.06 0.48 7.40
C GLN A 105 -2.53 0.72 7.74
N LEU A 106 -2.91 1.97 8.02
CA LEU A 106 -4.30 2.37 8.28
C LEU A 106 -5.19 2.11 7.07
N SER A 107 -4.68 2.28 5.85
CA SER A 107 -5.44 1.97 4.64
C SER A 107 -5.77 0.47 4.53
N CYS A 108 -4.85 -0.42 4.90
CA CYS A 108 -5.10 -1.86 4.94
C CYS A 108 -6.20 -2.20 5.94
N VAL A 109 -6.12 -1.63 7.14
CA VAL A 109 -7.13 -1.81 8.19
C VAL A 109 -8.48 -1.25 7.75
N GLY A 110 -8.51 -0.07 7.13
CA GLY A 110 -9.73 0.55 6.63
C GLY A 110 -10.42 -0.29 5.54
N LEU A 111 -9.66 -0.79 4.57
CA LEU A 111 -10.19 -1.69 3.54
C LEU A 111 -10.68 -3.01 4.13
N PHE A 112 -9.95 -3.58 5.08
CA PHE A 112 -10.37 -4.78 5.80
C PHE A 112 -11.68 -4.56 6.56
N VAL A 113 -11.78 -3.51 7.38
CA VAL A 113 -13.00 -3.23 8.16
C VAL A 113 -14.22 -3.02 7.25
N LEU A 114 -14.02 -2.38 6.10
CA LEU A 114 -15.10 -2.11 5.15
C LEU A 114 -15.54 -3.37 4.38
N SER A 115 -14.61 -4.29 4.10
CA SER A 115 -14.93 -5.55 3.41
C SER A 115 -15.32 -6.70 4.35
N PHE A 116 -14.91 -6.66 5.63
CA PHE A 116 -15.13 -7.72 6.61
C PHE A 116 -16.60 -8.16 6.77
N PRO A 117 -17.60 -7.25 6.88
CA PRO A 117 -19.00 -7.65 6.97
C PRO A 117 -19.48 -8.45 5.76
N LEU A 118 -18.98 -8.12 4.56
CA LEU A 118 -19.32 -8.83 3.33
C LEU A 118 -18.74 -10.25 3.35
N PHE A 119 -17.52 -10.43 3.85
CA PHE A 119 -16.93 -11.77 4.02
C PHE A 119 -17.72 -12.62 5.01
N MET A 120 -18.13 -12.03 6.13
CA MET A 120 -18.91 -12.73 7.15
C MET A 120 -20.26 -13.22 6.61
N TRP A 121 -20.93 -12.42 5.77
CA TRP A 121 -22.23 -12.79 5.21
C TRP A 121 -22.11 -13.77 4.04
N PHE A 122 -21.22 -13.52 3.07
CA PHE A 122 -21.18 -14.29 1.82
C PHE A 122 -20.28 -15.53 1.88
N ARG A 123 -19.10 -15.45 2.53
CA ARG A 123 -18.07 -16.50 2.52
C ARG A 123 -17.27 -16.53 3.84
N PRO A 124 -17.86 -16.99 4.95
CA PRO A 124 -17.19 -17.03 6.25
C PRO A 124 -15.92 -17.92 6.25
N ASP A 125 -15.85 -18.93 5.37
CA ASP A 125 -14.68 -19.80 5.21
C ASP A 125 -13.38 -19.05 4.85
N LEU A 126 -13.50 -17.85 4.27
CA LEU A 126 -12.37 -17.05 3.78
C LEU A 126 -11.92 -16.00 4.78
N ILE A 127 -12.56 -15.91 5.95
CA ILE A 127 -12.16 -15.00 7.03
C ILE A 127 -10.70 -15.22 7.46
N PRO A 128 -10.20 -16.46 7.66
CA PRO A 128 -8.79 -16.67 8.02
C PRO A 128 -7.82 -16.13 6.98
N LEU A 129 -8.12 -16.34 5.69
CA LEU A 129 -7.34 -15.79 4.57
C LEU A 129 -7.33 -14.26 4.61
N HIS A 130 -8.50 -13.64 4.85
CA HIS A 130 -8.62 -12.19 4.90
C HIS A 130 -7.82 -11.57 6.05
N PHE A 131 -7.84 -12.18 7.24
CA PHE A 131 -7.00 -11.77 8.38
C PHE A 131 -5.51 -11.98 8.10
N THR A 132 -5.12 -13.11 7.52
CA THR A 132 -3.73 -13.38 7.13
C THR A 132 -3.22 -12.26 6.22
N PHE A 133 -3.99 -11.91 5.19
CA PHE A 133 -3.56 -10.89 4.24
C PHE A 133 -3.68 -9.46 4.77
N LEU A 134 -4.54 -9.18 5.75
CA LEU A 134 -4.49 -7.91 6.50
C LEU A 134 -3.09 -7.72 7.13
N PHE A 135 -2.62 -8.69 7.90
CA PHE A 135 -1.31 -8.60 8.55
C PHE A 135 -0.16 -8.62 7.54
N TYR A 136 -0.23 -9.48 6.52
CA TYR A 136 0.76 -9.52 5.45
C TYR A 136 0.85 -8.16 4.73
N ASN A 137 -0.27 -7.55 4.39
CA ASN A 137 -0.29 -6.26 3.68
C ASN A 137 0.15 -5.09 4.55
N ALA A 138 -0.35 -5.02 5.78
CA ALA A 138 0.04 -3.97 6.73
C ALA A 138 1.52 -4.08 7.14
N GLY A 139 2.06 -5.30 7.22
CA GLY A 139 3.42 -5.55 7.70
C GLY A 139 4.47 -5.63 6.60
N ILE A 140 4.28 -6.50 5.61
CA ILE A 140 5.32 -6.84 4.62
C ILE A 140 5.10 -6.02 3.35
N THR A 141 3.88 -6.01 2.81
CA THR A 141 3.59 -5.27 1.56
C THR A 141 3.84 -3.78 1.74
N SER A 142 3.42 -3.17 2.84
CA SER A 142 3.66 -1.74 3.12
C SER A 142 5.16 -1.39 3.17
N VAL A 143 6.00 -2.24 3.77
CA VAL A 143 7.45 -2.09 3.87
C VAL A 143 8.11 -2.24 2.51
N LEU A 144 7.76 -3.28 1.75
CA LEU A 144 8.25 -3.48 0.39
C LEU A 144 7.90 -2.29 -0.51
N ILE A 145 6.64 -1.86 -0.47
CA ILE A 145 6.17 -0.74 -1.28
C ILE A 145 6.85 0.57 -0.86
N LEU A 146 7.11 0.78 0.43
CA LEU A 146 7.85 1.96 0.91
C LEU A 146 9.29 1.98 0.39
N GLU A 147 9.96 0.82 0.32
CA GLU A 147 11.29 0.73 -0.30
C GLU A 147 11.23 1.11 -1.78
N LEU A 148 10.25 0.57 -2.52
CA LEU A 148 10.07 0.86 -3.94
C LEU A 148 9.75 2.35 -4.16
N ALA A 149 8.85 2.90 -3.35
CA ALA A 149 8.47 4.30 -3.41
C ALA A 149 9.66 5.23 -3.15
N SER A 150 10.55 4.88 -2.22
CA SER A 150 11.75 5.66 -1.92
C SER A 150 12.78 5.68 -3.05
N ARG A 151 12.63 4.81 -4.04
CA ARG A 151 13.45 4.75 -5.27
C ARG A 151 12.73 5.32 -6.48
N ASN A 152 11.45 5.63 -6.34
CA ASN A 152 10.66 6.20 -7.42
C ASN A 152 10.95 7.70 -7.53
N LYS A 153 11.40 8.11 -8.73
CA LYS A 153 11.80 9.47 -9.07
C LYS A 153 10.78 10.18 -9.97
N GLN A 154 9.63 9.56 -10.22
CA GLN A 154 8.60 10.11 -11.09
C GLN A 154 7.73 11.13 -10.34
N ALA A 155 7.67 12.36 -10.88
CA ALA A 155 6.80 13.40 -10.34
C ALA A 155 5.36 13.20 -10.81
N ILE A 156 4.39 13.48 -9.94
CA ILE A 156 2.97 13.47 -10.30
C ILE A 156 2.42 14.88 -10.18
N ASN A 157 1.87 15.38 -11.28
CA ASN A 157 1.10 16.60 -11.25
C ASN A 157 -0.33 16.32 -10.77
N ILE A 158 -0.63 16.72 -9.53
CA ILE A 158 -1.97 16.54 -8.94
C ILE A 158 -2.99 17.55 -9.52
N GLY A 159 -2.50 18.70 -10.01
CA GLY A 159 -3.32 19.79 -10.54
C GLY A 159 -3.73 19.63 -12.01
N LYS A 160 -3.00 18.85 -12.80
CA LYS A 160 -3.43 18.47 -14.15
C LYS A 160 -4.56 17.44 -14.04
N SER A 161 -5.80 17.89 -14.26
CA SER A 161 -6.97 17.04 -14.43
C SER A 161 -6.84 16.23 -15.72
N GLY A 162 -5.97 15.23 -15.72
CA GLY A 162 -5.94 14.21 -16.77
C GLY A 162 -7.30 13.52 -16.77
N GLY A 163 -7.99 13.50 -17.92
CA GLY A 163 -9.23 12.76 -18.10
C GLY A 163 -9.08 11.30 -17.68
N PHE A 164 -10.20 10.57 -17.60
CA PHE A 164 -10.28 9.16 -17.13
C PHE A 164 -9.27 8.18 -17.76
N PHE A 165 -8.55 8.58 -18.83
CA PHE A 165 -7.53 7.81 -19.53
C PHE A 165 -6.11 8.41 -19.56
N ASN A 166 -5.85 9.57 -18.93
CA ASN A 166 -4.49 10.12 -18.91
C ASN A 166 -3.69 9.54 -17.73
N TYR A 167 -3.24 8.30 -17.92
CA TYR A 167 -2.47 7.53 -16.96
C TYR A 167 -0.97 7.91 -16.97
N GLU A 168 -0.67 9.19 -16.76
CA GLU A 168 0.70 9.64 -16.45
C GLU A 168 1.16 8.96 -15.15
N GLY A 169 2.12 8.03 -15.26
CA GLY A 169 2.55 7.20 -14.12
C GLY A 169 1.96 5.79 -14.10
N PHE A 170 1.30 5.32 -15.17
CA PHE A 170 0.94 3.91 -15.34
C PHE A 170 1.81 3.31 -16.45
N SER A 171 3.13 3.37 -16.25
CA SER A 171 4.08 2.67 -17.12
C SER A 171 3.96 1.16 -16.90
N ALA A 172 4.29 0.33 -17.89
CA ALA A 172 4.47 -1.12 -17.71
C ALA A 172 5.39 -1.48 -16.52
N LYS A 173 6.28 -0.56 -16.14
CA LYS A 173 7.12 -0.64 -14.93
C LYS A 173 6.30 -0.71 -13.64
N HIS A 174 5.14 -0.05 -13.56
CA HIS A 174 4.24 -0.11 -12.40
C HIS A 174 3.61 -1.50 -12.23
N TRP A 175 3.24 -2.16 -13.33
CA TRP A 175 2.76 -3.54 -13.31
C TRP A 175 3.87 -4.52 -12.98
N LEU A 176 5.10 -4.27 -13.41
CA LEU A 176 6.24 -5.13 -13.08
C LEU A 176 6.48 -5.21 -11.56
N TRP A 177 6.20 -4.13 -10.81
CA TRP A 177 6.32 -4.10 -9.35
C TRP A 177 5.29 -4.95 -8.60
N PHE A 178 4.22 -5.37 -9.29
CA PHE A 178 3.27 -6.31 -8.72
C PHE A 178 3.91 -7.69 -8.47
N ILE A 179 4.83 -8.11 -9.35
CA ILE A 179 5.50 -9.40 -9.25
C ILE A 179 6.25 -9.56 -7.92
N PRO A 180 7.19 -8.69 -7.52
CA PRO A 180 7.94 -8.86 -6.28
C PRO A 180 7.07 -8.76 -5.00
N THR A 181 5.86 -8.20 -5.09
CA THR A 181 4.95 -8.08 -3.94
C THR A 181 3.98 -9.25 -3.83
N ALA A 182 3.47 -9.76 -4.97
CA ALA A 182 2.49 -10.85 -5.01
C ALA A 182 3.12 -12.24 -5.10
N LEU A 183 4.29 -12.38 -5.71
CA LEU A 183 4.94 -13.66 -5.94
C LEU A 183 5.38 -14.37 -4.64
N PRO A 184 5.95 -13.69 -3.62
CA PRO A 184 6.35 -14.37 -2.37
C PRO A 184 5.20 -15.09 -1.64
N PRO A 185 4.05 -14.46 -1.34
CA PRO A 185 2.97 -15.14 -0.63
C PRO A 185 2.29 -16.21 -1.51
N VAL A 186 2.22 -15.99 -2.83
CA VAL A 186 1.68 -16.97 -3.78
C VAL A 186 2.54 -18.24 -3.82
N LEU A 187 3.85 -18.12 -4.03
CA LEU A 187 4.75 -19.27 -4.07
C LEU A 187 4.77 -20.00 -2.72
N PHE A 188 4.76 -19.25 -1.61
CA PHE A 188 4.73 -19.84 -0.28
C PHE A 188 3.45 -20.66 -0.05
N MET A 189 2.28 -20.13 -0.41
CA MET A 189 1.01 -20.86 -0.29
C MET A 189 0.92 -22.06 -1.24
N MET A 190 1.53 -21.97 -2.44
CA MET A 190 1.63 -23.11 -3.36
C MET A 190 2.52 -24.22 -2.79
N ALA A 191 3.70 -23.87 -2.28
CA ALA A 191 4.65 -24.82 -1.70
C ALA A 191 4.08 -25.51 -0.45
N MET A 192 3.28 -24.80 0.33
CA MET A 192 2.62 -25.30 1.54
C MET A 192 1.17 -25.74 1.31
N SER A 193 0.80 -26.08 0.07
CA SER A 193 -0.57 -26.46 -0.33
C SER A 193 -1.16 -27.60 0.51
N ASN A 194 -0.36 -28.63 0.83
CA ASN A 194 -0.77 -29.74 1.69
C ASN A 194 -1.06 -29.35 3.15
N ARG A 195 -0.62 -28.16 3.58
CA ARG A 195 -0.72 -27.63 4.95
C ARG A 195 -1.19 -26.19 4.94
N ALA A 196 -2.26 -25.92 4.20
CA ALA A 196 -2.78 -24.57 3.94
C ALA A 196 -3.02 -23.73 5.20
N GLN A 197 -3.59 -24.32 6.26
CA GLN A 197 -3.82 -23.61 7.53
C GLN A 197 -2.51 -23.14 8.17
N LEU A 198 -1.47 -23.98 8.16
CA LEU A 198 -0.15 -23.60 8.67
C LEU A 198 0.48 -22.51 7.81
N ALA A 199 0.29 -22.54 6.49
CA ALA A 199 0.76 -21.49 5.60
C ALA A 199 0.13 -20.12 5.95
N LEU A 200 -1.18 -20.10 6.20
CA LEU A 200 -1.91 -18.89 6.60
C LEU A 200 -1.42 -18.34 7.93
N ILE A 201 -1.17 -19.22 8.92
CA ILE A 201 -0.63 -18.83 10.23
C ILE A 201 0.76 -18.23 10.08
N ILE A 202 1.65 -18.87 9.33
CA ILE A 202 3.03 -18.37 9.13
C ILE A 202 3.03 -17.01 8.44
N LEU A 203 2.22 -16.82 7.40
CA LEU A 203 2.12 -15.53 6.71
C LEU A 203 1.53 -14.44 7.62
N ALA A 204 0.52 -14.79 8.42
CA ALA A 204 -0.10 -13.86 9.37
C ALA A 204 0.90 -13.43 10.45
N THR A 205 1.65 -14.38 11.03
CA THR A 205 2.64 -14.09 12.07
C THR A 205 3.80 -13.28 11.51
N LEU A 206 4.32 -13.62 10.32
CA LEU A 206 5.37 -12.84 9.66
C LEU A 206 4.92 -11.39 9.40
N GLY A 207 3.70 -11.22 8.89
CA GLY A 207 3.09 -9.91 8.70
C GLY A 207 2.96 -9.13 10.02
N PHE A 208 2.41 -9.77 11.04
CA PHE A 208 2.22 -9.18 12.36
C PHE A 208 3.53 -8.76 13.02
N VAL A 209 4.56 -9.61 12.98
CA VAL A 209 5.91 -9.29 13.46
C VAL A 209 6.47 -8.08 12.72
N SER A 210 6.29 -8.01 11.39
CA SER A 210 6.73 -6.85 10.61
C SER A 210 6.00 -5.56 11.01
N VAL A 211 4.70 -5.63 11.34
CA VAL A 211 3.95 -4.49 11.88
C VAL A 211 4.54 -4.03 13.23
N LEU A 212 4.88 -4.97 14.14
CA LEU A 212 5.52 -4.61 15.41
C LEU A 212 6.90 -3.95 15.19
N LEU A 213 7.61 -4.34 14.13
CA LEU A 213 8.89 -3.76 13.74
C LEU A 213 8.78 -2.41 13.00
N SER A 214 7.60 -1.80 12.91
CA SER A 214 7.37 -0.53 12.18
C SER A 214 8.34 0.60 12.57
N ASP A 215 8.73 0.70 13.84
CA ASP A 215 9.71 1.70 14.28
C ASP A 215 11.13 1.41 13.78
N ALA A 216 11.50 0.13 13.64
CA ALA A 216 12.77 -0.28 13.04
C ALA A 216 12.78 0.02 11.54
N TRP A 217 11.71 -0.34 10.83
CA TRP A 217 11.53 -0.03 9.41
C TRP A 217 11.59 1.48 9.15
N THR A 218 10.90 2.27 9.98
CA THR A 218 10.95 3.73 9.90
C THR A 218 12.37 4.27 10.00
N ARG A 219 13.19 3.76 10.93
CA ARG A 219 14.60 4.17 11.04
C ARG A 219 15.42 3.76 9.82
N TYR A 220 15.21 2.55 9.32
CA TYR A 220 15.88 2.05 8.11
C TYR A 220 15.59 2.94 6.90
N PHE A 221 14.31 3.18 6.60
CA PHE A 221 13.90 3.99 5.46
C PHE A 221 14.26 5.47 5.62
N ALA A 222 14.23 6.01 6.84
CA ALA A 222 14.68 7.38 7.07
C ALA A 222 16.16 7.56 6.72
N ARG A 223 17.03 6.61 7.08
CA ARG A 223 18.45 6.64 6.69
C ARG A 223 18.61 6.54 5.17
N GLY A 224 17.89 5.61 4.52
CA GLY A 224 17.91 5.47 3.07
C GLY A 224 17.43 6.73 2.34
N LEU A 225 16.38 7.37 2.85
CA LEU A 225 15.84 8.61 2.31
C LEU A 225 16.82 9.78 2.46
N THR A 226 17.53 9.89 3.59
CA THR A 226 18.58 10.92 3.79
C THR A 226 19.64 10.86 2.70
N ILE A 227 20.02 9.65 2.29
CA ILE A 227 21.02 9.42 1.23
C ILE A 227 20.43 9.79 -0.15
N ARG A 228 19.18 9.40 -0.42
CA ARG A 228 18.54 9.54 -1.73
C ARG A 228 17.83 10.89 -1.97
N LYS A 229 17.69 11.74 -0.96
CA LYS A 229 16.85 12.96 -1.04
C LYS A 229 17.22 13.90 -2.19
N HIS A 230 18.52 14.03 -2.49
CA HIS A 230 19.00 14.90 -3.57
C HIS A 230 18.69 14.31 -4.94
N ASP A 231 18.96 13.02 -5.14
CA ASP A 231 18.58 12.28 -6.33
C ASP A 231 17.07 12.32 -6.60
N MET A 232 16.26 12.25 -5.55
CA MET A 232 14.80 12.36 -5.66
C MET A 232 14.37 13.77 -6.06
N LEU A 233 14.97 14.82 -5.47
CA LEU A 233 14.72 16.21 -5.86
C LEU A 233 15.01 16.45 -7.34
N GLU A 234 16.17 15.98 -7.81
CA GLU A 234 16.56 16.13 -9.20
C GLU A 234 15.65 15.31 -10.14
N GLY A 235 15.35 14.07 -9.75
CA GLY A 235 14.44 13.20 -10.47
C GLY A 235 13.05 13.81 -10.66
N PHE A 236 12.47 14.36 -9.59
CA PHE A 236 11.17 15.03 -9.67
C PHE A 236 11.21 16.29 -10.53
N ARG A 237 12.31 17.06 -10.48
CA ARG A 237 12.48 18.24 -11.34
C ARG A 237 12.57 17.86 -12.82
N ASN A 238 13.30 16.79 -13.14
CA ASN A 238 13.49 16.34 -14.53
C ASN A 238 12.22 15.69 -15.09
N SER A 239 11.47 14.94 -14.26
CA SER A 239 10.21 14.31 -14.65
C SER A 239 9.03 15.27 -14.78
N ALA A 240 9.14 16.50 -14.24
CA ALA A 240 8.08 17.50 -14.28
C ALA A 240 8.19 18.46 -15.49
N ARG A 241 9.31 18.41 -16.22
CA ARG A 241 9.51 19.13 -17.50
C ARG A 241 8.83 18.37 -18.64
#